data_AF-A0A838JG12-F1
#
_entry.id   AF-A0A838JG12-F1
#
_cell.length_a   1.000
_cell.length_b   1.000
_cell.length_c   1.000
_cell.angle_alpha   90.00
_cell.angle_beta   90.00
_cell.angle_gamma   90.00
#
_symmetry.space_group_name_H-M   'P 1'
#
loop_
_entity.id
_entity.type
_entity.pdbx_description
1 polymer ?
#
loop_
_entity_poly.entity_id
_entity_poly.type
_entity_poly.pdbx_seq_one_letter_code
_entity_poly.pdbx_strand_id
1 'polypeptide(L)'
;ILVKIVTHLSEFRGESAFSTWVYRIATNYLLTTRKRRAEQREMTLQMLGEQLDYSLALGEAEVPDDYEERLLIEEVQFSCILGMLICLDRVHRITLILGEIFEVTSEEGAYIMETTPVNFRKRLSRARNQIRGFVQQKCGIVNPANPCRCSKHIGNKIQYRLLNPDRLKYAKAVRVPSFEEIKRKHVQEMCELEDTAALFQTLPAYAVPERAIEGIKELLHSGRFSMFDPLQRKE
;
A
#
# COMPACT_ATOMS: atom_id res chain seq x y z
N ILE A 1 8.89 -10.39 -20.35
CA ILE A 1 8.77 -11.07 -19.04
C ILE A 1 8.33 -12.51 -19.24
N LEU A 2 7.15 -12.78 -19.82
CA LEU A 2 6.68 -14.16 -20.07
C LEU A 2 7.71 -15.03 -20.81
N VAL A 3 8.32 -14.51 -21.88
CA VAL A 3 9.42 -15.22 -22.58
C VAL A 3 10.56 -15.59 -21.63
N LYS A 4 11.00 -14.67 -20.75
CA LYS A 4 12.05 -14.94 -19.76
C LYS A 4 11.63 -16.02 -18.76
N ILE A 5 10.38 -16.00 -18.30
CA ILE A 5 9.86 -17.00 -17.37
C ILE A 5 9.94 -18.39 -18.02
N VAL A 6 9.46 -18.53 -19.25
CA VAL A 6 9.46 -19.81 -19.97
C VAL A 6 10.88 -20.29 -20.27
N THR A 7 11.79 -19.40 -20.68
CA THR A 7 13.18 -19.78 -21.01
C THR A 7 14.01 -20.15 -19.78
N HIS A 8 13.65 -19.67 -18.60
CA HIS A 8 14.34 -19.98 -17.34
C HIS A 8 13.60 -21.02 -16.49
N LEU A 9 12.50 -21.61 -16.98
CA LEU A 9 11.65 -22.51 -16.18
C LEU A 9 12.40 -23.73 -15.63
N SER A 10 13.38 -24.25 -16.38
CA SER A 10 14.24 -25.36 -15.95
C SER A 10 15.17 -25.01 -14.78
N GLU A 11 15.37 -23.72 -14.49
CA GLU A 11 16.21 -23.24 -13.39
C GLU A 11 15.43 -23.11 -12.06
N PHE A 12 14.11 -23.30 -12.08
CA PHE A 12 13.30 -23.23 -10.87
C PHE A 12 13.54 -24.46 -9.98
N ARG A 13 14.16 -24.22 -8.82
CA ARG A 13 14.57 -25.28 -7.86
C ARG A 13 13.52 -25.64 -6.80
N GLY A 14 12.37 -24.98 -6.77
CA GLY A 14 11.34 -25.22 -5.74
C GLY A 14 11.65 -24.64 -4.36
N GLU A 15 12.67 -23.78 -4.23
CA GLU A 15 13.07 -23.15 -2.95
C GLU A 15 12.13 -22.01 -2.48
N SER A 16 11.16 -21.64 -3.32
CA SER A 16 10.12 -20.64 -3.03
C SER A 16 8.84 -21.00 -3.79
N ALA A 17 7.73 -20.34 -3.48
CA ALA A 17 6.53 -20.45 -4.31
C ALA A 17 6.84 -20.04 -5.76
N PHE A 18 6.20 -20.72 -6.72
CA PHE A 18 6.42 -20.44 -8.14
C PHE A 18 6.12 -18.98 -8.50
N SER A 19 5.06 -18.40 -7.93
CA SER A 19 4.70 -16.98 -8.07
C SER A 19 5.84 -16.06 -7.62
N THR A 20 6.45 -16.35 -6.46
CA THR A 20 7.58 -15.59 -5.90
C THR A 20 8.81 -15.63 -6.83
N TRP A 21 9.13 -16.80 -7.38
CA TRP A 21 10.20 -16.93 -8.38
C TRP A 21 9.88 -16.16 -9.68
N VAL A 22 8.64 -16.22 -10.16
CA VAL A 22 8.17 -15.44 -11.32
C VAL A 22 8.31 -13.93 -11.07
N TYR A 23 7.89 -13.46 -9.89
CA TYR A 23 8.00 -12.05 -9.50
C TYR A 23 9.45 -11.59 -9.43
N ARG A 24 10.38 -12.44 -9.01
CA ARG A 24 11.82 -12.16 -9.07
C ARG A 24 12.30 -11.91 -10.50
N ILE A 25 11.95 -12.79 -11.45
CA ILE A 25 12.30 -12.60 -12.86
C ILE A 25 11.69 -11.31 -13.42
N ALA A 26 10.41 -11.05 -13.12
CA ALA A 26 9.72 -9.85 -13.57
C ALA A 26 10.38 -8.58 -13.01
N THR A 27 10.67 -8.57 -11.71
CA THR A 27 11.32 -7.46 -11.00
C THR A 27 12.69 -7.15 -11.57
N ASN A 28 13.55 -8.17 -11.70
CA ASN A 28 14.90 -8.00 -12.26
C ASN A 28 14.86 -7.44 -13.67
N TYR A 29 13.91 -7.89 -14.51
CA TYR A 29 13.72 -7.34 -15.84
C TYR A 29 13.23 -5.88 -15.80
N LEU A 30 12.25 -5.55 -14.95
CA LEU A 30 11.70 -4.20 -14.86
C LEU A 30 12.70 -3.19 -14.28
N LEU A 31 13.58 -3.62 -13.38
CA LEU A 31 14.65 -2.79 -12.84
C LEU A 31 15.72 -2.47 -13.90
N THR A 32 16.01 -3.40 -14.80
CA THR A 32 17.13 -3.29 -15.77
C THR A 32 16.70 -2.83 -17.17
N THR A 33 15.42 -2.91 -17.51
CA THR A 33 14.94 -2.53 -18.85
C THR A 33 15.13 -1.04 -19.15
N ARG A 34 15.25 -0.67 -20.43
CA ARG A 34 15.40 0.74 -20.85
C ARG A 34 14.22 1.58 -20.38
N LYS A 35 14.49 2.75 -19.78
CA LYS A 35 13.45 3.72 -19.39
C LYS A 35 12.58 4.06 -20.60
N ARG A 36 11.27 3.95 -20.44
CA ARG A 36 10.27 4.38 -21.45
C ARG A 36 10.04 5.89 -21.36
N ARG A 37 9.37 6.47 -22.37
CA ARG A 37 9.10 7.91 -22.48
C ARG A 37 8.54 8.54 -21.19
N ALA A 38 7.63 7.86 -20.50
CA ALA A 38 7.05 8.37 -19.26
C ALA A 38 8.08 8.46 -18.12
N GLU A 39 8.98 7.46 -18.00
CA GLU A 39 10.04 7.44 -16.99
C GLU A 39 11.20 8.39 -17.32
N GLN A 40 11.43 8.66 -18.61
CA GLN A 40 12.47 9.60 -19.07
C GLN A 40 12.13 11.05 -18.74
N ARG A 41 10.86 11.37 -18.44
CA ARG A 41 10.45 12.71 -18.00
C ARG A 41 10.90 13.03 -16.58
N GLU A 42 11.34 12.02 -15.81
CA GLU A 42 11.82 12.17 -14.43
C GLU A 42 10.88 13.00 -13.55
N MET A 43 9.57 12.77 -13.75
CA MET A 43 8.52 13.39 -12.97
C MET A 43 8.71 13.10 -11.50
N THR A 44 8.54 14.12 -10.65
CA THR A 44 8.52 13.97 -9.20
C THR A 44 7.12 14.23 -8.64
N LEU A 45 6.87 13.82 -7.40
CA LEU A 45 5.60 14.11 -6.72
C LEU A 45 5.40 15.63 -6.56
N GLN A 46 6.47 16.40 -6.36
CA GLN A 46 6.40 17.86 -6.31
C GLN A 46 5.90 18.43 -7.64
N MET A 47 6.52 18.05 -8.76
CA MET A 47 6.12 18.51 -10.10
C MET A 47 4.68 18.10 -10.43
N LEU A 48 4.25 16.90 -10.01
CA LEU A 48 2.86 16.47 -10.17
C LEU A 48 1.92 17.36 -9.35
N GLY A 49 2.29 17.72 -8.12
CA GLY A 49 1.53 18.65 -7.28
C GLY A 49 1.38 20.03 -7.92
N GLU A 50 2.48 20.58 -8.45
CA GLU A 50 2.48 21.86 -9.16
C GLU A 50 1.58 21.83 -10.40
N GLN A 51 1.56 20.72 -11.15
CA GLN A 51 0.65 20.54 -12.29
C GLN A 51 -0.83 20.50 -11.87
N LEU A 52 -1.15 19.88 -10.73
CA LEU A 52 -2.51 19.87 -10.19
C LEU A 52 -2.92 21.28 -9.75
N ASP A 53 -2.05 21.98 -9.01
CA ASP A 53 -2.31 23.35 -8.56
C ASP A 53 -2.52 24.30 -9.75
N TYR A 54 -1.65 24.21 -10.77
CA TYR A 54 -1.78 24.98 -12.00
C TYR A 54 -3.10 24.70 -12.71
N SER A 55 -3.48 23.43 -12.84
CA SER A 55 -4.76 23.06 -13.43
C SER A 55 -5.96 23.61 -12.64
N LEU A 56 -5.89 23.70 -11.32
CA LEU A 56 -6.96 24.31 -10.52
C LEU A 56 -7.00 25.83 -10.71
N ALA A 57 -5.84 26.48 -10.83
CA ALA A 57 -5.73 27.92 -11.02
C ALA A 57 -6.24 28.40 -12.39
N LEU A 58 -6.17 27.55 -13.42
CA LEU A 58 -6.74 27.86 -14.74
C LEU A 58 -8.28 27.95 -14.74
N GLY A 59 -8.95 27.43 -13.71
CA GLY A 59 -10.40 27.26 -13.69
C GLY A 59 -10.84 26.00 -14.43
N GLU A 60 -12.14 25.71 -14.36
CA GLU A 60 -12.72 24.53 -15.00
C GLU A 60 -13.03 24.85 -16.46
N ALA A 61 -12.27 24.25 -17.39
CA ALA A 61 -12.62 24.27 -18.80
C ALA A 61 -13.88 23.42 -19.07
N GLU A 62 -14.62 23.77 -20.10
CA GLU A 62 -15.88 23.11 -20.48
C GLU A 62 -15.66 21.63 -20.78
N VAL A 63 -16.54 20.79 -20.22
CA VAL A 63 -16.58 19.35 -20.47
C VAL A 63 -17.78 19.09 -21.37
N PRO A 64 -17.63 18.41 -22.52
CA PRO A 64 -18.78 18.15 -23.38
C PRO A 64 -19.82 17.25 -22.69
N ASP A 65 -21.10 17.60 -22.81
CA ASP A 65 -22.22 16.90 -22.17
C ASP A 65 -22.45 15.47 -22.70
N ASP A 66 -21.90 15.16 -23.88
CA ASP A 66 -22.10 13.88 -24.58
C ASP A 66 -21.40 12.69 -23.88
N TYR A 67 -20.57 12.93 -22.87
CA TYR A 67 -19.77 11.91 -22.21
C TYR A 67 -20.28 11.60 -20.79
N GLU A 68 -20.24 10.31 -20.43
CA GLU A 68 -20.51 9.90 -19.05
C GLU A 68 -19.45 10.47 -18.09
N GLU A 69 -19.82 11.52 -17.36
CA GLU A 69 -18.94 12.23 -16.42
C GLU A 69 -18.24 11.27 -15.44
N ARG A 70 -18.97 10.26 -14.94
CA ARG A 70 -18.42 9.22 -14.06
C ARG A 70 -17.20 8.52 -14.65
N LEU A 71 -17.25 8.13 -15.93
CA LEU A 71 -16.14 7.44 -16.58
C LEU A 71 -14.93 8.37 -16.78
N LEU A 72 -15.18 9.66 -17.01
CA LEU A 72 -14.12 10.66 -17.10
C LEU A 72 -13.44 10.90 -15.75
N ILE A 73 -14.23 10.96 -14.66
CA ILE A 73 -13.71 11.06 -13.29
C ILE A 73 -12.83 9.85 -12.97
N GLU A 74 -13.31 8.64 -13.24
CA GLU A 74 -12.57 7.39 -13.03
C GLU A 74 -11.25 7.39 -13.84
N GLU A 75 -11.29 7.78 -15.13
CA GLU A 75 -10.10 7.88 -15.97
C GLU A 75 -9.07 8.87 -15.38
N VAL A 76 -9.52 10.04 -14.93
CA VAL A 76 -8.65 11.02 -14.27
C VAL A 76 -8.05 10.46 -12.98
N GLN A 77 -8.86 9.80 -12.15
CA GLN A 77 -8.41 9.17 -10.91
C GLN A 77 -7.32 8.13 -11.18
N PHE A 78 -7.55 7.19 -12.11
CA PHE A 78 -6.54 6.19 -12.47
C PHE A 78 -5.28 6.82 -13.06
N SER A 79 -5.43 7.84 -13.91
CA SER A 79 -4.28 8.57 -14.46
C SER A 79 -3.42 9.19 -13.37
N CYS A 80 -4.04 9.71 -12.29
CA CYS A 80 -3.35 10.31 -11.16
C CYS A 80 -2.62 9.25 -10.33
N ILE A 81 -3.27 8.10 -10.05
CA ILE A 81 -2.64 6.96 -9.34
C ILE A 81 -1.41 6.48 -10.09
N LEU A 82 -1.53 6.24 -11.40
CA LEU A 82 -0.40 5.82 -12.23
C LEU A 82 0.68 6.91 -12.32
N GLY A 83 0.29 8.18 -12.38
CA GLY A 83 1.20 9.32 -12.32
C GLY A 83 2.04 9.32 -11.04
N MET A 84 1.40 9.16 -9.88
CA MET A 84 2.08 9.06 -8.58
C MET A 84 3.06 7.89 -8.52
N LEU A 85 2.69 6.72 -9.07
CA LEU A 85 3.60 5.58 -9.15
C LEU A 85 4.82 5.89 -10.02
N ILE A 86 4.62 6.56 -11.17
CA ILE A 86 5.72 6.95 -12.07
C ILE A 86 6.68 7.94 -11.40
N CYS A 87 6.18 8.78 -10.49
CA CYS A 87 6.99 9.71 -9.72
C CYS A 87 7.94 9.05 -8.70
N LEU A 88 7.70 7.79 -8.32
CA LEU A 88 8.64 7.01 -7.52
C LEU A 88 9.74 6.43 -8.41
N ASP A 89 10.96 6.32 -7.87
CA ASP A 89 12.00 5.53 -8.51
C ASP A 89 11.59 4.05 -8.59
N ARG A 90 12.21 3.31 -9.50
CA ARG A 90 11.79 1.93 -9.82
C ARG A 90 11.83 1.00 -8.60
N VAL A 91 12.81 1.17 -7.71
CA VAL A 91 12.96 0.30 -6.54
C VAL A 91 11.79 0.54 -5.59
N HIS A 92 11.49 1.81 -5.26
CA HIS A 92 10.36 2.13 -4.38
C HIS A 92 9.02 1.81 -5.05
N ARG A 93 8.85 2.06 -6.35
CA ARG A 93 7.63 1.72 -7.10
C ARG A 93 7.35 0.22 -7.07
N ILE A 94 8.33 -0.62 -7.39
CA ILE A 94 8.15 -2.07 -7.39
C ILE A 94 7.92 -2.57 -5.96
N THR A 95 8.67 -2.05 -4.99
CA THR A 95 8.49 -2.41 -3.57
C THR A 95 7.06 -2.11 -3.11
N LEU A 96 6.52 -0.94 -3.49
CA LEU A 96 5.14 -0.56 -3.15
C LEU A 96 4.12 -1.48 -3.82
N ILE A 97 4.30 -1.82 -5.10
CA ILE A 97 3.38 -2.75 -5.81
C ILE A 97 3.42 -4.13 -5.18
N LEU A 98 4.62 -4.68 -4.91
CA LEU A 98 4.78 -5.98 -4.27
C LEU A 98 4.12 -6.00 -2.88
N GLY A 99 4.33 -4.96 -2.07
CA GLY A 99 3.84 -4.91 -0.70
C GLY A 99 2.36 -4.52 -0.53
N GLU A 100 1.83 -3.63 -1.37
CA GLU A 100 0.43 -3.15 -1.25
C GLU A 100 -0.55 -3.91 -2.14
N ILE A 101 -0.12 -4.32 -3.34
CA ILE A 101 -1.04 -4.85 -4.36
C ILE A 101 -0.95 -6.36 -4.41
N PHE A 102 0.27 -6.91 -4.31
CA PHE A 102 0.48 -8.36 -4.28
C PHE A 102 0.64 -8.91 -2.87
N GLU A 103 0.60 -8.05 -1.85
CA GLU A 103 0.59 -8.40 -0.43
C GLU A 103 1.67 -9.42 -0.02
N VAL A 104 2.84 -9.37 -0.68
CA VAL A 104 3.92 -10.31 -0.38
C VAL A 104 4.49 -10.02 1.00
N THR A 105 4.89 -11.07 1.71
CA THR A 105 5.56 -10.95 3.01
C THR A 105 6.92 -10.24 2.88
N SER A 106 7.50 -9.81 4.00
CA SER A 106 8.80 -9.13 3.95
C SER A 106 9.93 -10.06 3.52
N GLU A 107 9.76 -11.35 3.76
CA GLU A 107 10.62 -12.46 3.42
C GLU A 107 10.57 -12.73 1.92
N GLU A 108 9.36 -12.86 1.36
CA GLU A 108 9.15 -13.01 -0.09
C GLU A 108 9.59 -11.77 -0.85
N GLY A 109 9.22 -10.57 -0.39
CA GLY A 109 9.63 -9.31 -0.99
C GLY A 109 11.15 -9.13 -1.01
N ALA A 110 11.82 -9.54 0.07
CA ALA A 110 13.27 -9.55 0.14
C ALA A 110 13.92 -10.52 -0.85
N TYR A 111 13.36 -11.73 -0.97
CA TYR A 111 13.80 -12.70 -1.97
C TYR A 111 13.59 -12.19 -3.40
N ILE A 112 12.42 -11.60 -3.70
CA ILE A 112 12.06 -11.05 -5.02
C ILE A 112 12.97 -9.88 -5.41
N MET A 113 13.25 -8.97 -4.48
CA MET A 113 14.02 -7.74 -4.70
C MET A 113 15.53 -7.90 -4.43
N GLU A 114 15.99 -9.14 -4.16
CA GLU A 114 17.37 -9.49 -3.85
C GLU A 114 17.98 -8.58 -2.76
N THR A 115 17.28 -8.49 -1.63
CA THR A 115 17.68 -7.67 -0.49
C THR A 115 17.37 -8.38 0.84
N THR A 116 17.54 -7.71 1.97
CA THR A 116 17.17 -8.26 3.29
C THR A 116 15.72 -7.90 3.65
N PRO A 117 15.00 -8.71 4.45
CA PRO A 117 13.65 -8.37 4.92
C PRO A 117 13.58 -7.00 5.60
N VAL A 118 14.62 -6.64 6.37
CA VAL A 118 14.74 -5.32 7.01
C VAL A 118 14.80 -4.20 5.96
N ASN A 119 15.61 -4.35 4.91
CA ASN A 119 15.73 -3.34 3.87
C ASN A 119 14.47 -3.24 3.01
N PHE A 120 13.81 -4.36 2.72
CA PHE A 120 12.52 -4.37 2.03
C PHE A 120 11.48 -3.57 2.83
N ARG A 121 11.32 -3.85 4.14
CA ARG A 121 10.40 -3.10 5.02
C ARG A 121 10.72 -1.60 5.06
N LYS A 122 12.00 -1.22 5.12
CA LYS A 122 12.42 0.19 5.08
C LYS A 122 12.06 0.85 3.75
N ARG A 123 12.29 0.19 2.61
CA ARG A 123 11.92 0.70 1.28
C ARG A 123 10.40 0.85 1.15
N LEU A 124 9.63 -0.14 1.59
CA LEU A 124 8.18 -0.11 1.58
C LEU A 124 7.62 1.05 2.41
N SER A 125 8.12 1.19 3.65
CA SER A 125 7.75 2.30 4.53
C SER A 125 8.05 3.67 3.90
N ARG A 126 9.23 3.84 3.28
CA ARG A 126 9.58 5.09 2.57
C ARG A 126 8.65 5.37 1.39
N ALA A 127 8.35 4.37 0.57
CA ALA A 127 7.43 4.52 -0.56
C ALA A 127 6.02 4.90 -0.08
N ARG A 128 5.49 4.22 0.95
CA ARG A 128 4.21 4.55 1.61
C ARG A 128 4.19 5.99 2.11
N ASN A 129 5.24 6.42 2.80
CA ASN A 129 5.31 7.77 3.37
C ASN A 129 5.31 8.85 2.29
N GLN A 130 5.99 8.63 1.17
CA GLN A 130 5.99 9.57 0.03
C GLN A 130 4.59 9.72 -0.57
N ILE A 131 3.93 8.59 -0.89
CA ILE A 131 2.57 8.62 -1.44
C ILE A 131 1.59 9.21 -0.44
N ARG A 132 1.62 8.75 0.82
CA ARG A 132 0.74 9.24 1.89
C ARG A 132 0.90 10.75 2.09
N GLY A 133 2.14 11.24 2.15
CA GLY A 133 2.43 12.67 2.29
C GLY A 133 1.81 13.48 1.15
N PHE A 134 2.01 13.03 -0.09
CA PHE A 134 1.44 13.70 -1.26
C PHE A 134 -0.10 13.70 -1.25
N VAL A 135 -0.75 12.54 -1.06
CA VAL A 135 -2.22 12.48 -1.13
C VAL A 135 -2.88 13.23 0.02
N GLN A 136 -2.27 13.26 1.21
CA GLN A 136 -2.79 14.02 2.34
C GLN A 136 -2.73 15.54 2.13
N GLN A 137 -1.70 16.02 1.41
CA GLN A 137 -1.51 17.44 1.12
C GLN A 137 -2.25 17.91 -0.14
N LYS A 138 -2.50 17.02 -1.11
CA LYS A 138 -3.02 17.41 -2.43
C LYS A 138 -4.38 16.82 -2.77
N CYS A 139 -4.68 15.58 -2.39
CA CYS A 139 -5.85 14.87 -2.90
C CYS A 139 -7.10 15.15 -2.05
N GLY A 140 -8.17 15.62 -2.68
CA GLY A 140 -9.46 15.86 -2.01
C GLY A 140 -10.27 14.62 -1.68
N ILE A 141 -10.00 13.49 -2.36
CA ILE A 141 -10.63 12.20 -2.06
C ILE A 141 -10.10 11.66 -0.71
N VAL A 142 -8.82 11.85 -0.44
CA VAL A 142 -8.18 11.37 0.79
C VAL A 142 -8.35 12.36 1.94
N ASN A 143 -8.14 13.65 1.68
CA ASN A 143 -8.33 14.71 2.65
C ASN A 143 -9.33 15.75 2.09
N PRO A 144 -10.59 15.75 2.57
CA PRO A 144 -11.65 16.62 2.06
C PRO A 144 -11.34 18.12 2.10
N ALA A 145 -10.44 18.56 2.98
CA ALA A 145 -10.01 19.95 3.11
C ALA A 145 -9.20 20.44 1.90
N ASN A 146 -8.61 19.54 1.11
CA ASN A 146 -7.86 19.91 -0.09
C ASN A 146 -8.81 20.31 -1.23
N PRO A 147 -8.48 21.31 -2.07
CA PRO A 147 -9.37 21.79 -3.14
C PRO A 147 -9.45 20.85 -4.36
N CYS A 148 -8.49 19.95 -4.52
CA CYS A 148 -8.42 19.03 -5.67
C CYS A 148 -9.66 18.12 -5.74
N ARG A 149 -10.30 18.06 -6.91
CA ARG A 149 -11.34 17.09 -7.23
C ARG A 149 -11.10 16.61 -8.65
N CYS A 150 -11.24 15.31 -8.92
CA CYS A 150 -10.97 14.74 -10.24
C CYS A 150 -11.81 15.41 -11.34
N SER A 151 -13.07 15.75 -11.06
CA SER A 151 -13.97 16.48 -11.97
C SER A 151 -13.37 17.80 -12.47
N LYS A 152 -12.76 18.57 -11.57
CA LYS A 152 -12.15 19.87 -11.89
C LYS A 152 -10.96 19.81 -12.84
N HIS A 153 -10.39 18.62 -13.03
CA HIS A 153 -9.28 18.41 -13.94
C HIS A 153 -9.70 17.87 -15.31
N ILE A 154 -10.96 17.47 -15.50
CA ILE A 154 -11.41 16.82 -16.74
C ILE A 154 -11.25 17.77 -17.94
N GLY A 155 -11.90 18.93 -17.90
CA GLY A 155 -11.88 19.89 -19.02
C GLY A 155 -10.45 20.30 -19.38
N ASN A 156 -9.65 20.67 -18.39
CA ASN A 156 -8.25 21.01 -18.59
C ASN A 156 -7.45 19.86 -19.21
N LYS A 157 -7.63 18.63 -18.72
CA LYS A 157 -6.95 17.45 -19.29
C LYS A 157 -7.40 17.17 -20.73
N ILE A 158 -8.65 17.41 -21.09
CA ILE A 158 -9.13 17.31 -22.47
C ILE A 158 -8.46 18.37 -23.34
N GLN A 159 -8.50 19.63 -22.91
CA GLN A 159 -7.91 20.77 -23.62
C GLN A 159 -6.41 20.56 -23.90
N TYR A 160 -5.65 20.09 -22.92
CA TYR A 160 -4.22 19.79 -23.06
C TYR A 160 -3.92 18.41 -23.66
N ARG A 161 -4.93 17.69 -24.17
CA ARG A 161 -4.82 16.35 -24.79
C ARG A 161 -4.18 15.30 -23.88
N LEU A 162 -4.34 15.46 -22.56
CA LEU A 162 -3.93 14.51 -21.53
C LEU A 162 -5.03 13.46 -21.26
N LEU A 163 -6.28 13.79 -21.57
CA LEU A 163 -7.44 12.89 -21.54
C LEU A 163 -8.11 12.92 -22.92
N ASN A 164 -8.49 11.74 -23.42
CA ASN A 164 -9.27 11.59 -24.66
C ASN A 164 -10.62 10.93 -24.29
N PRO A 165 -11.74 11.66 -24.32
CA PRO A 165 -13.05 11.14 -23.96
C PRO A 165 -13.51 9.94 -24.81
N ASP A 166 -13.21 9.95 -26.11
CA ASP A 166 -13.56 8.86 -27.03
C ASP A 166 -12.79 7.57 -26.72
N ARG A 167 -11.58 7.72 -26.17
CA ARG A 167 -10.63 6.62 -25.94
C ARG A 167 -10.09 6.61 -24.52
N LEU A 168 -10.99 6.33 -23.57
CA LEU A 168 -10.64 6.03 -22.17
C LEU A 168 -9.78 4.77 -22.10
N LYS A 169 -8.66 4.85 -21.37
CA LYS A 169 -7.67 3.77 -21.27
C LYS A 169 -7.94 2.82 -20.11
N TYR A 170 -8.56 3.33 -19.05
CA TYR A 170 -8.68 2.63 -17.77
C TYR A 170 -10.15 2.37 -17.43
N ALA A 171 -11.02 3.39 -17.53
CA ALA A 171 -12.40 3.29 -17.06
C ALA A 171 -13.23 2.21 -17.78
N LYS A 172 -12.92 1.90 -19.04
CA LYS A 172 -13.60 0.85 -19.82
C LYS A 172 -13.05 -0.57 -19.57
N ALA A 173 -11.90 -0.71 -18.91
CA ALA A 173 -11.16 -1.97 -18.89
C ALA A 173 -11.75 -3.01 -17.93
N VAL A 174 -12.14 -2.60 -16.71
CA VAL A 174 -12.76 -3.45 -15.68
C VAL A 174 -13.50 -2.54 -14.70
N ARG A 175 -14.72 -2.91 -14.27
CA ARG A 175 -15.38 -2.25 -13.14
C ARG A 175 -14.62 -2.60 -11.86
N VAL A 176 -13.97 -1.61 -11.26
CA VAL A 176 -13.33 -1.71 -9.94
C VAL A 176 -14.16 -0.95 -8.91
N PRO A 177 -14.22 -1.43 -7.65
CA PRO A 177 -14.88 -0.69 -6.58
C PRO A 177 -14.29 0.72 -6.44
N SER A 178 -15.13 1.69 -6.11
CA SER A 178 -14.69 3.06 -5.84
C SER A 178 -13.84 3.11 -4.57
N PHE A 179 -13.03 4.17 -4.43
CA PHE A 179 -12.25 4.40 -3.21
C PHE A 179 -13.13 4.39 -1.95
N GLU A 180 -14.33 4.95 -2.04
CA GLU A 180 -15.26 5.09 -0.91
C GLU A 180 -15.90 3.74 -0.53
N GLU A 181 -16.19 2.89 -1.51
CA GLU A 181 -16.64 1.50 -1.29
C GLU A 181 -15.56 0.68 -0.58
N ILE A 182 -14.31 0.75 -1.06
CA ILE A 182 -13.16 0.04 -0.45
C ILE A 182 -12.94 0.53 0.97
N LYS A 183 -12.89 1.86 1.17
CA LYS A 183 -12.69 2.46 2.50
C LYS A 183 -13.78 2.03 3.47
N ARG A 184 -15.05 2.07 3.06
CA ARG A 184 -16.17 1.66 3.91
C ARG A 184 -16.04 0.20 4.33
N LYS A 185 -15.71 -0.69 3.38
CA LYS A 185 -15.50 -2.10 3.66
C LYS A 185 -14.37 -2.31 4.69
N HIS A 186 -13.21 -1.68 4.49
CA HIS A 186 -12.09 -1.81 5.43
C HIS A 186 -12.41 -1.26 6.83
N VAL A 187 -13.09 -0.11 6.92
CA VAL A 187 -13.50 0.44 8.22
C VAL A 187 -14.46 -0.52 8.93
N GLN A 188 -15.41 -1.09 8.20
CA GLN A 188 -16.34 -2.07 8.77
C GLN A 188 -15.59 -3.30 9.31
N GLU A 189 -14.69 -3.90 8.53
CA GLU A 189 -13.90 -5.05 8.96
C GLU A 189 -13.05 -4.74 10.21
N MET A 190 -12.47 -3.53 10.30
CA MET A 190 -11.75 -3.09 11.50
C MET A 190 -12.66 -2.96 12.72
N CYS A 191 -13.84 -2.37 12.57
CA CYS A 191 -14.81 -2.26 13.66
C CYS A 191 -15.26 -3.64 14.17
N GLU A 192 -15.53 -4.59 13.28
CA GLU A 192 -15.92 -5.97 13.65
C GLU A 192 -14.83 -6.68 14.49
N LEU A 193 -13.55 -6.44 14.19
CA LEU A 193 -12.43 -6.96 14.99
C LEU A 193 -12.33 -6.28 16.36
N GLU A 194 -12.53 -4.97 16.43
CA GLU A 194 -12.50 -4.21 17.68
C GLU A 194 -13.68 -4.56 18.60
N ASP A 195 -14.88 -4.77 18.05
CA ASP A 195 -16.06 -5.18 18.81
C ASP A 195 -15.83 -6.50 19.54
N THR A 196 -15.19 -7.46 18.87
CA THR A 196 -14.83 -8.75 19.47
C THR A 196 -13.85 -8.55 20.62
N ALA A 197 -12.81 -7.73 20.44
CA ALA A 197 -11.85 -7.42 21.50
C ALA A 197 -12.49 -6.69 22.69
N ALA A 198 -13.42 -5.76 22.42
CA ALA A 198 -14.17 -5.03 23.43
C ALA A 198 -14.99 -5.96 24.33
N LEU A 199 -15.61 -7.02 23.76
CA LEU A 199 -16.31 -8.04 24.53
C LEU A 199 -15.37 -8.72 25.55
N PHE A 200 -14.16 -9.12 25.14
CA PHE A 200 -13.19 -9.72 26.06
C PHE A 200 -12.70 -8.74 27.13
N GLN A 201 -12.65 -7.45 26.83
CA GLN A 201 -12.32 -6.42 27.83
C GLN A 201 -13.40 -6.21 28.89
N THR A 202 -14.63 -6.67 28.66
CA THR A 202 -15.69 -6.66 29.69
C THR A 202 -15.56 -7.77 30.73
N LEU A 203 -14.62 -8.72 30.53
CA LEU A 203 -14.37 -9.76 31.52
C LEU A 203 -13.99 -9.10 32.85
N PRO A 204 -14.61 -9.49 33.98
CA PRO A 204 -14.19 -8.99 35.26
C PRO A 204 -12.71 -9.36 35.45
N ALA A 205 -11.92 -8.44 36.01
CA ALA A 205 -10.61 -8.80 36.53
C ALA A 205 -10.87 -9.90 37.58
N TYR A 206 -10.60 -11.17 37.22
CA TYR A 206 -10.73 -12.29 38.15
C TYR A 206 -9.79 -12.01 39.32
N ALA A 207 -10.33 -11.41 40.37
CA ALA A 207 -9.60 -11.17 41.60
C ALA A 207 -9.30 -12.54 42.20
N VAL A 208 -8.03 -12.93 42.16
CA VAL A 208 -7.55 -14.08 42.90
C VAL A 208 -7.80 -13.77 44.38
N PRO A 209 -8.53 -14.61 45.14
CA PRO A 209 -8.76 -14.36 46.56
C PRO A 209 -7.42 -14.12 47.28
N GLU A 210 -7.35 -13.13 48.19
CA GLU A 210 -6.10 -12.79 48.89
C GLU A 210 -5.46 -14.02 49.54
N ARG A 211 -6.28 -14.93 50.10
CA ARG A 211 -5.86 -16.24 50.61
C ARG A 211 -5.06 -17.07 49.60
N ALA A 212 -5.45 -17.08 48.32
CA ALA A 212 -4.74 -17.84 47.30
C ALA A 212 -3.42 -17.17 46.91
N ILE A 213 -3.36 -15.84 46.90
CA ILE A 213 -2.11 -15.09 46.71
C ILE A 213 -1.16 -15.33 47.88
N GLU A 214 -1.66 -15.27 49.12
CA GLU A 214 -0.90 -15.56 50.34
C GLU A 214 -0.41 -17.00 50.36
N GLY A 215 -1.26 -17.98 50.04
CA GLY A 215 -0.87 -19.38 49.97
C GLY A 215 0.22 -19.65 48.91
N ILE A 216 0.17 -18.97 47.76
CA ILE A 216 1.23 -19.06 46.75
C ILE A 216 2.52 -18.41 47.26
N LYS A 217 2.44 -17.23 47.90
CA LYS A 217 3.61 -16.55 48.49
C LYS A 217 4.26 -17.41 49.59
N GLU A 218 3.47 -17.96 50.50
CA GLU A 218 3.95 -18.89 51.53
C GLU A 218 4.63 -20.10 50.90
N LEU A 219 4.03 -20.70 49.87
CA LEU A 219 4.60 -21.85 49.18
C LEU A 219 5.94 -21.52 48.51
N LEU A 220 6.05 -20.36 47.84
CA LEU A 220 7.29 -19.86 47.24
C LEU A 220 8.38 -19.58 48.29
N HIS A 221 8.01 -19.08 49.47
CA HIS A 221 8.95 -18.77 50.56
C HIS A 221 9.16 -19.91 51.56
N SER A 222 8.44 -21.03 51.43
CA SER A 222 8.51 -22.17 52.36
C SER A 222 9.83 -22.94 52.33
N GLY A 223 10.71 -22.68 51.36
CA GLY A 223 11.95 -23.41 51.16
C GLY A 223 11.77 -24.90 50.79
N ARG A 224 10.53 -25.36 50.59
CA ARG A 224 10.22 -26.77 50.24
C ARG A 224 10.59 -27.15 48.81
N PHE A 225 10.73 -26.19 47.92
CA PHE A 225 10.99 -26.41 46.51
C PHE A 225 12.30 -25.71 46.12
N SER A 226 13.33 -26.49 45.84
CA SER A 226 14.67 -25.99 45.43
C SER A 226 14.63 -25.12 44.18
N MET A 227 13.62 -25.28 43.33
CA MET A 227 13.40 -24.50 42.11
C MET A 227 13.26 -22.99 42.36
N PHE A 228 12.86 -22.59 43.58
CA PHE A 228 12.63 -21.19 43.95
C PHE A 228 13.67 -20.64 44.94
N ASP A 229 14.72 -21.43 45.24
CA ASP A 229 15.82 -20.99 46.11
C ASP A 229 16.74 -20.04 45.33
N PRO A 230 16.85 -18.76 45.73
CA PRO A 230 17.66 -17.77 45.02
C PRO A 230 19.15 -18.12 44.93
N LEU A 231 19.64 -19.10 45.71
CA LEU A 231 21.02 -19.57 45.70
C LEU A 231 21.38 -20.52 44.54
N GLN A 232 20.42 -21.04 43.77
CA GLN A 232 20.70 -21.86 42.58
C GLN A 232 20.82 -21.07 41.27
N ARG A 233 20.71 -19.72 41.29
CA ARG A 233 20.84 -18.85 40.10
C ARG A 233 22.26 -18.31 39.85
N LYS A 234 23.29 -18.93 40.43
CA LYS A 234 24.69 -18.71 40.07
C LYS A 234 25.31 -20.01 39.58
N GLU A 235 25.16 -20.26 38.27
CA GLU A 235 26.16 -20.84 37.36
C GLU A 235 25.67 -20.68 35.92
#